data_AF-A0A8J2RQT0-F1
#
_entry.id   AF-A0A8J2RQT0-F1
#
_cell.length_a   1.000
_cell.length_b   1.000
_cell.length_c   1.000
_cell.angle_alpha   90.00
_cell.angle_beta   90.00
_cell.angle_gamma   90.00
#
_symmetry.space_group_name_H-M   'P 1'
#
loop_
_entity.id
_entity.type
_entity.pdbx_description
1 polymer ?
#
loop_
_entity_poly.entity_id
_entity_poly.type
_entity_poly.pdbx_seq_one_letter_code
_entity_poly.pdbx_strand_id
1 'polypeptide(L)' 'MKFALFGFSVCLLVSLYNPLQFWESGVRVTDAAKAVIDKIKAGKEFRYRIFFVKNETVIDIESKGSRTSTYDEYLTN' A
#
# COMPACT_ATOMS: atom_id res chain seq x y z
N MET A 1 -26.55 10.68 28.65
CA MET A 1 -26.26 9.79 27.49
C MET A 1 -26.55 10.56 26.21
N LYS A 2 -25.56 11.25 25.61
CA LYS A 2 -25.76 12.01 24.36
C LYS A 2 -24.41 12.35 23.70
N PHE A 3 -23.62 11.35 23.33
CA PHE A 3 -22.35 11.55 22.60
C PHE A 3 -22.15 10.62 21.40
N ALA A 4 -23.13 9.78 21.06
CA ALA A 4 -22.96 8.76 20.01
C ALA A 4 -23.37 9.21 18.58
N LEU A 5 -23.96 10.39 18.39
CA LEU A 5 -24.55 10.75 17.08
C LEU A 5 -23.63 11.56 16.14
N PHE A 6 -22.50 12.09 16.62
CA PHE A 6 -21.61 12.91 15.77
C PHE A 6 -20.56 12.10 14.98
N GLY A 7 -20.36 10.82 15.30
CA GLY A 7 -19.31 9.99 14.67
C GLY A 7 -19.71 9.34 13.34
N PHE A 8 -21.00 9.27 13.01
CA PHE A 8 -21.47 8.52 11.84
C PHE A 8 -21.51 9.34 10.54
N SER A 9 -21.47 10.68 10.61
CA SER A 9 -21.65 11.53 9.44
C SER A 9 -20.37 11.81 8.65
N VAL A 10 -19.17 11.62 9.22
CA VAL A 10 -17.91 11.89 8.52
C VAL A 10 -17.49 10.71 7.63
N CYS A 11 -17.82 9.47 8.01
CA CYS A 11 -17.52 8.29 7.19
C CYS A 11 -18.27 8.28 5.85
N LEU A 12 -19.47 8.86 5.78
CA LEU A 12 -20.26 8.90 4.54
C LEU A 12 -19.76 9.94 3.53
N LEU A 13 -19.05 10.99 3.99
CA LEU A 13 -18.52 12.02 3.09
C LEU A 13 -17.21 11.59 2.40
N VAL A 14 -16.46 10.64 2.97
CA VAL A 14 -15.24 10.11 2.34
C VAL A 14 -15.56 9.10 1.23
N SER A 15 -16.72 8.44 1.25
CA SER A 15 -17.16 7.56 0.15
C SER A 15 -17.60 8.30 -1.13
N LEU A 16 -17.76 9.62 -1.08
CA LEU A 16 -18.19 10.44 -2.23
C LEU A 16 -17.05 11.21 -2.91
N TYR A 17 -15.83 11.17 -2.37
CA TYR A 17 -14.63 11.73 -2.99
C TYR A 17 -13.66 10.61 -3.38
N ASN A 18 -14.04 9.85 -4.39
CA ASN A 18 -13.07 9.32 -5.34
C ASN A 18 -13.67 9.46 -6.73
N PRO A 19 -13.43 10.58 -7.44
CA PRO A 19 -13.70 10.61 -8.86
C PRO A 19 -12.82 9.54 -9.50
N LEU A 20 -13.50 8.56 -10.13
CA LEU A 20 -13.02 7.71 -11.20
C LEU A 20 -11.79 8.31 -11.94
N GLN A 21 -10.60 7.99 -11.47
CA GLN A 21 -9.39 8.00 -12.28
C GLN A 21 -8.92 6.58 -12.39
N PHE A 22 -9.59 5.86 -13.27
CA PHE A 22 -9.21 4.55 -13.73
C PHE A 22 -8.08 4.70 -14.75
N TRP A 23 -6.87 4.96 -14.25
CA TRP A 23 -5.65 4.78 -15.05
C TRP A 23 -5.33 3.28 -15.10
N GLU A 24 -6.29 2.44 -15.49
CA GLU A 24 -6.01 1.03 -15.70
C GLU A 24 -5.48 0.84 -17.11
N SER A 25 -4.15 0.86 -17.24
CA SER A 25 -3.43 0.27 -18.37
C SER A 25 -3.35 -1.26 -18.28
N GLY A 26 -4.14 -1.90 -17.42
CA GLY A 26 -4.18 -3.37 -17.26
C GLY A 26 -3.01 -3.96 -16.47
N VAL A 27 -2.33 -3.17 -15.64
CA VAL A 27 -1.21 -3.62 -14.82
C VAL A 27 -1.67 -4.64 -13.78
N ARG A 28 -0.98 -5.77 -13.72
CA ARG A 28 -1.29 -6.89 -12.82
C ARG A 28 -0.31 -6.94 -11.65
N VAL A 29 -0.83 -7.04 -10.45
CA VAL A 29 -0.03 -7.26 -9.25
C VAL A 29 0.22 -8.77 -9.08
N THR A 30 1.48 -9.17 -8.93
CA THR A 30 1.84 -10.56 -8.65
C THR A 30 1.30 -11.00 -7.28
N ASP A 31 1.00 -12.29 -7.13
CA ASP A 31 0.53 -12.82 -5.85
C ASP A 31 1.61 -12.75 -4.76
N ALA A 32 2.89 -12.78 -5.15
CA ALA A 32 4.03 -12.55 -4.26
C ALA A 32 3.99 -11.15 -3.63
N ALA A 33 3.71 -10.11 -4.43
CA ALA A 33 3.57 -8.73 -3.95
C ALA A 33 2.42 -8.59 -2.94
N LYS A 34 1.27 -9.24 -3.20
CA LYS A 34 0.13 -9.25 -2.27
C LYS A 34 0.47 -9.91 -0.93
N ALA A 35 1.07 -11.10 -0.96
CA ALA A 35 1.47 -11.82 0.26
C ALA A 35 2.44 -11.01 1.12
N VAL A 36 3.31 -10.19 0.51
CA VAL A 36 4.22 -9.31 1.23
C VAL A 36 3.50 -8.11 1.86
N ILE A 37 2.51 -7.54 1.19
CA ILE A 37 1.67 -6.48 1.75
C ILE A 37 0.93 -6.99 2.99
N ASP A 38 0.42 -8.21 2.97
CA ASP A 38 -0.26 -8.80 4.12
C ASP A 38 0.68 -9.00 5.31
N LYS A 39 1.91 -9.45 5.06
CA LYS A 39 2.97 -9.54 6.08
C LYS A 39 3.34 -8.19 6.69
N ILE A 40 3.35 -7.12 5.88
CA ILE A 40 3.57 -5.75 6.37
C ILE A 40 2.42 -5.30 7.26
N LYS A 41 1.17 -5.51 6.82
CA LYS A 41 -0.03 -5.08 7.54
C LYS A 41 -0.20 -5.82 8.87
N ALA A 42 0.02 -7.13 8.88
CA ALA A 42 -0.18 -7.96 10.06
C ALA A 42 1.01 -7.89 11.04
N GLY A 43 2.24 -8.06 10.53
CA GLY A 43 3.42 -8.25 11.35
C GLY A 43 4.31 -7.02 11.53
N LYS A 44 4.17 -5.99 10.68
CA LYS A 44 5.09 -4.83 10.62
C LYS A 44 6.57 -5.25 10.63
N GLU A 45 6.87 -6.40 10.00
CA GLU A 45 8.22 -6.99 9.94
C GLU A 45 9.18 -6.15 9.09
N PHE A 46 8.63 -5.36 8.17
CA PHE A 46 9.40 -4.58 7.21
C PHE A 46 9.02 -3.10 7.28
N ARG A 47 10.04 -2.22 7.15
CA ARG A 47 9.83 -0.77 7.22
C ARG A 47 9.46 -0.18 5.86
N TYR A 48 10.02 -0.74 4.79
CA TYR A 48 9.70 -0.35 3.43
C TYR A 48 9.81 -1.55 2.46
N ARG A 49 9.17 -1.38 1.31
CA ARG A 49 9.27 -2.26 0.15
C ARG A 49 9.35 -1.43 -1.10
N ILE A 50 10.24 -1.83 -1.99
CA ILE A 50 10.38 -1.26 -3.32
C ILE A 50 9.74 -2.25 -4.28
N PHE A 51 8.77 -1.75 -5.05
CA PHE A 51 8.10 -2.52 -6.10
C PHE A 51 8.55 -1.96 -7.44
N PHE A 52 8.79 -2.84 -8.40
CA PHE A 52 9.11 -2.44 -9.76
C PHE A 52 8.03 -2.97 -10.72
N VAL A 53 7.85 -2.24 -11.81
CA VAL A 53 6.97 -2.68 -12.89
C VAL A 53 7.80 -3.43 -13.92
N LYS A 54 7.69 -4.75 -13.94
CA LYS A 54 8.26 -5.62 -14.96
C LYS A 54 7.41 -5.58 -16.22
N ASN A 55 8.05 -5.35 -17.36
CA ASN A 55 7.41 -5.39 -18.69
C ASN A 55 6.17 -4.49 -18.79
N GLU A 56 6.16 -3.36 -18.08
CA GLU A 56 5.08 -2.33 -18.07
C GLU A 56 3.68 -2.82 -17.63
N THR A 57 3.56 -4.10 -17.33
CA THR A 57 2.28 -4.79 -17.18
C THR A 57 2.21 -5.61 -15.90
N VAL A 58 3.33 -5.84 -15.21
CA VAL A 58 3.37 -6.67 -14.00
C VAL A 58 4.12 -5.97 -12.89
N ILE A 59 3.49 -5.81 -11.72
CA ILE A 59 4.15 -5.28 -10.51
C ILE A 59 4.74 -6.44 -9.71
N ASP A 60 6.05 -6.38 -9.50
CA ASP A 60 6.82 -7.38 -8.75
C ASP A 60 7.71 -6.70 -7.69
N ILE A 61 8.29 -7.50 -6.80
CA ILE A 61 9.06 -7.00 -5.66
C ILE A 61 10.52 -6.85 -6.07
N GLU A 62 11.09 -5.66 -5.87
CA GLU A 62 12.49 -5.37 -6.14
C GLU A 62 13.35 -5.59 -4.90
N SER A 63 13.06 -4.85 -3.83
CA SER A 63 13.86 -4.90 -2.61
C SER A 63 13.04 -4.65 -1.34
N LYS A 64 13.66 -5.01 -0.22
CA LYS A 64 13.01 -5.34 1.04
C LYS A 64 13.85 -4.81 2.21
N GLY A 65 13.37 -3.74 2.83
CA GLY A 65 13.98 -3.17 4.04
C GLY A 65 13.54 -3.91 5.30
N SER A 66 14.49 -4.28 6.16
CA SER A 66 14.20 -4.81 7.49
C SER A 66 13.58 -3.73 8.38
N ARG A 67 13.02 -4.11 9.53
CA ARG A 67 12.50 -3.16 10.53
C ARG A 67 13.59 -2.19 11.03
N THR A 68 14.84 -2.62 11.03
CA THR A 68 16.01 -1.86 11.47
C THR A 68 16.72 -1.11 10.34
N SER A 69 16.24 -1.24 9.09
CA SER A 69 16.91 -0.59 7.96
C SER A 69 16.81 0.93 8.04
N THR A 70 17.91 1.58 7.70
CA THR A 70 18.09 3.03 7.74
C THR A 70 17.69 3.68 6.40
N TYR A 71 17.62 5.02 6.37
CA TYR A 71 17.29 5.76 5.15
C TYR A 71 18.43 5.71 4.12
N ASP A 72 19.68 5.66 4.57
CA ASP A 72 20.84 5.56 3.68
C ASP A 72 20.87 4.20 2.96
N GLU A 73 20.49 3.11 3.65
CA GLU A 73 20.29 1.79 3.05
C GLU A 73 19.17 1.77 2.00
N TYR A 74 18.14 2.61 2.18
CA TYR A 74 17.07 2.76 1.20
C TYR A 74 17.54 3.49 -0.05
N LEU A 75 18.33 4.56 0.09
CA LEU A 75 18.86 5.36 -1.01
C LEU A 75 19.91 4.63 -1.87
N THR A 76 20.57 3.63 -1.29
CA THR A 76 21.62 2.85 -1.97
C THR A 76 21.05 1.65 -2.74
N ASN A 77 19.79 1.27 -2.47
CA ASN A 77 19.07 0.27 -3.27
C ASN A 77 18.51 0.90 -4.54
#